data_AF-A0A0D0DXT0-F1
#
_entry.id   AF-A0A0D0DXT0-F1
#
_cell.length_a   1.000
_cell.length_b   1.000
_cell.length_c   1.000
_cell.angle_alpha   90.00
_cell.angle_beta   90.00
_cell.angle_gamma   90.00
#
_symmetry.space_group_name_H-M   'P 1'
#
loop_
_entity.id
_entity.type
_entity.pdbx_description
1 polymer ?
#
loop_
_entity_poly.entity_id
_entity_poly.type
_entity_poly.pdbx_seq_one_letter_code
_entity_poly.pdbx_strand_id
1 'polypeptide(L)'
;IYWDVAHTDTLVEYLLTHPADCCILFSDKNIGNLTSQPKETTTKPSGHTKRDIHAIIAKAIFEGDLTYGGGYNKIPDKLQVSVDVVNSQTDSLKSTYWKHYGIFKQSGGGVVPSHPQYPNLLDTFTWLSMIIAEFPYYEDLHSLWKGDPSYSPNVISSEPKKNHAGGSLSLVKD
;
A
#
# COMPACT_ATOMS: atom_id res chain seq x y z
N ILE A 1 9.34 13.36 16.57
CA ILE A 1 7.87 13.33 16.65
C ILE A 1 7.50 11.94 17.14
N TYR A 2 6.64 11.84 18.15
CA TYR A 2 6.10 10.55 18.57
C TYR A 2 4.99 10.18 17.58
N TRP A 3 4.98 8.92 17.12
CA TRP A 3 3.98 8.42 16.18
C TRP A 3 3.24 7.28 16.85
N ASP A 4 1.91 7.35 16.86
CA ASP A 4 1.06 6.35 17.48
C ASP A 4 -0.03 5.83 16.53
N VAL A 5 -0.95 5.04 17.10
CA VAL A 5 -2.05 4.44 16.37
C VAL A 5 -3.00 5.50 15.82
N ALA A 6 -3.35 6.54 16.58
CA ALA A 6 -4.26 7.60 16.14
C ALA A 6 -3.69 8.41 14.96
N HIS A 7 -2.37 8.62 14.95
CA HIS A 7 -1.68 9.21 13.80
C HIS A 7 -1.76 8.31 12.56
N THR A 8 -1.67 7.00 12.76
CA THR A 8 -1.78 6.00 11.68
C THR A 8 -3.21 5.93 11.14
N ASP A 9 -4.22 5.92 12.01
CA ASP A 9 -5.64 5.96 11.64
C ASP A 9 -5.94 7.19 10.78
N THR A 10 -5.48 8.37 11.22
CA THR A 10 -5.67 9.63 10.48
C THR A 10 -4.96 9.58 9.12
N LEU A 11 -3.75 9.02 9.05
CA LEU A 11 -3.02 8.83 7.80
C LEU A 11 -3.79 7.92 6.83
N VAL A 12 -4.27 6.77 7.30
CA VAL A 12 -5.02 5.81 6.47
C VAL A 12 -6.34 6.42 6.02
N GLU A 13 -7.09 7.09 6.90
CA GLU A 13 -8.33 7.80 6.56
C GLU A 13 -8.07 8.87 5.48
N TYR A 14 -6.98 9.65 5.62
CA TYR A 14 -6.60 10.62 4.60
C TYR A 14 -6.38 9.95 3.24
N LEU A 15 -5.60 8.86 3.20
CA LEU A 15 -5.32 8.14 1.96
C LEU A 15 -6.59 7.59 1.30
N LEU A 16 -7.54 7.07 2.08
CA LEU A 16 -8.82 6.56 1.56
C LEU A 16 -9.71 7.67 1.02
N THR A 17 -9.71 8.83 1.65
CA THR A 17 -10.57 9.97 1.27
C THR A 17 -9.97 10.83 0.15
N HIS A 18 -8.67 10.69 -0.14
CA HIS A 18 -7.94 11.48 -1.14
C HIS A 18 -7.27 10.61 -2.23
N PRO A 19 -8.05 9.85 -3.03
CA PRO A 19 -7.49 8.95 -4.04
C PRO A 19 -6.63 9.68 -5.10
N ALA A 20 -6.94 10.94 -5.42
CA ALA A 20 -6.16 11.76 -6.35
C ALA A 20 -4.74 12.06 -5.83
N ASP A 21 -4.59 12.22 -4.51
CA ASP A 21 -3.29 12.42 -3.87
C ASP A 21 -2.50 11.11 -3.87
N CYS A 22 -3.17 9.98 -3.61
CA CYS A 22 -2.57 8.65 -3.65
C CYS A 22 -1.96 8.33 -5.02
N CYS A 23 -2.60 8.71 -6.13
CA CYS A 23 -2.03 8.54 -7.46
C CYS A 23 -0.65 9.22 -7.57
N ILE A 24 -0.48 10.42 -7.01
CA ILE A 24 0.81 11.14 -7.05
C ILE A 24 1.81 10.53 -6.06
N LEU A 25 1.37 10.22 -4.83
CA LEU A 25 2.22 9.64 -3.79
C LEU A 25 2.83 8.30 -4.21
N PHE A 26 2.03 7.44 -4.82
CA PHE A 26 2.43 6.07 -5.13
C PHE A 26 2.88 5.86 -6.58
N SER A 27 2.76 6.86 -7.46
CA SER A 27 3.34 6.81 -8.80
C SER A 27 4.85 6.62 -8.76
N ASP A 28 5.36 5.64 -9.53
CA ASP A 28 6.80 5.43 -9.77
C ASP A 28 7.36 6.30 -10.91
N LYS A 29 6.50 6.99 -11.67
CA LYS A 29 6.94 7.88 -12.75
C LYS A 29 7.42 9.23 -12.19
N ASN A 30 8.60 9.68 -12.64
CA ASN A 30 8.94 11.11 -12.61
C ASN A 30 7.78 11.90 -13.25
N ILE A 31 7.33 12.95 -12.58
CA ILE A 31 6.08 13.71 -12.81
C ILE A 31 5.88 14.18 -14.28
N GLY A 32 6.94 14.16 -15.11
CA GLY A 32 6.90 14.56 -16.51
C GLY A 32 6.10 13.65 -17.48
N ASN A 33 5.64 12.46 -17.07
CA ASN A 33 4.93 11.52 -17.96
C ASN A 33 3.55 11.07 -17.45
N LEU A 34 2.79 12.01 -16.86
CA LEU A 34 1.35 11.88 -16.59
C LEU A 34 0.53 12.00 -17.89
N THR A 35 0.71 11.09 -18.85
CA THR A 35 -0.15 10.98 -20.05
C THR A 35 -1.06 9.76 -20.03
N SER A 36 -1.06 9.00 -18.93
CA SER A 36 -1.93 7.84 -18.74
C SER A 36 -2.50 7.83 -17.32
N GLN A 37 -3.18 8.91 -16.96
CA GLN A 37 -3.98 8.95 -15.73
C GLN A 37 -5.28 8.18 -16.01
N PRO A 38 -5.74 7.27 -15.11
CA PRO A 38 -7.11 6.79 -15.14
C PRO A 38 -8.04 8.01 -15.12
N LYS A 39 -8.96 8.06 -16.09
CA LYS A 39 -9.79 9.23 -16.43
C LYS A 39 -10.85 9.59 -15.37
N GLU A 40 -10.73 9.08 -14.14
CA GLU A 40 -11.86 8.93 -13.21
C GLU A 40 -11.67 9.57 -11.82
N THR A 41 -10.60 10.31 -11.56
CA THR A 41 -10.58 11.19 -10.38
C THR A 41 -11.18 12.55 -10.76
N THR A 42 -12.46 12.74 -10.48
CA THR A 42 -13.16 14.03 -10.65
C THR A 42 -12.63 15.10 -9.67
N THR A 43 -11.79 14.70 -8.72
CA THR A 43 -11.18 15.55 -7.69
C THR A 43 -9.75 15.92 -8.05
N LYS A 44 -9.44 17.21 -7.91
CA LYS A 44 -8.09 17.76 -8.11
C LYS A 44 -7.18 17.34 -6.94
N PRO A 45 -5.93 16.94 -7.18
CA PRO A 45 -4.99 16.65 -6.11
C PRO A 45 -4.71 17.90 -5.27
N SER A 46 -4.46 17.69 -3.98
CA SER A 46 -4.19 18.73 -3.00
C SER A 46 -2.80 19.36 -3.19
N GLY A 47 -1.84 18.58 -3.72
CA GLY A 47 -0.47 19.00 -4.01
C GLY A 47 -0.01 18.60 -5.42
N HIS A 48 1.03 19.26 -5.92
CA HIS A 48 1.61 18.98 -7.23
C HIS A 48 2.74 17.96 -7.17
N THR A 49 3.41 17.86 -6.03
CA THR A 49 4.51 16.93 -5.78
C THR A 49 4.20 16.02 -4.60
N LYS A 50 4.89 14.87 -4.51
CA LYS A 50 4.78 13.98 -3.33
C LYS A 50 5.06 14.72 -2.03
N ARG A 51 6.04 15.63 -2.05
CA ARG A 51 6.42 16.45 -0.89
C ARG A 51 5.32 17.43 -0.49
N ASP A 52 4.64 18.07 -1.44
CA ASP A 52 3.52 18.97 -1.14
C ASP A 52 2.38 18.19 -0.47
N ILE A 53 2.08 17.00 -0.99
CA ILE A 53 1.04 16.13 -0.42
C ILE A 53 1.43 15.67 0.99
N HIS A 54 2.68 15.24 1.21
CA HIS A 54 3.15 14.91 2.56
C HIS A 54 3.08 16.10 3.52
N ALA A 55 3.29 17.34 3.04
CA ALA A 55 3.12 18.54 3.86
C ALA A 55 1.66 18.77 4.24
N ILE A 56 0.72 18.50 3.33
CA ILE A 56 -0.72 18.62 3.57
C ILE A 56 -1.20 17.55 4.56
N ILE A 57 -0.73 16.31 4.40
CA ILE A 57 -1.01 15.21 5.34
C ILE A 57 -0.41 15.52 6.72
N ALA A 58 0.84 15.97 6.78
CA ALA A 58 1.47 16.39 8.04
C ALA A 58 0.67 17.50 8.71
N LYS A 59 0.13 18.44 7.93
CA LYS A 59 -0.79 19.46 8.44
C LYS A 59 -2.04 18.82 9.07
N ALA A 60 -2.71 17.94 8.35
CA ALA A 60 -3.94 17.28 8.81
C ALA A 60 -3.74 16.48 10.10
N ILE A 61 -2.58 15.82 10.23
CA ILE A 61 -2.24 14.99 11.39
C ILE A 61 -1.80 15.84 12.59
N PHE A 62 -0.91 16.82 12.39
CA PHE A 62 -0.24 17.49 13.51
C PHE A 62 -0.83 18.85 13.88
N GLU A 63 -1.70 19.46 13.06
CA GLU A 63 -2.28 20.78 13.37
C GLU A 63 -3.11 20.77 14.66
N GLY A 64 -3.83 19.67 14.92
CA GLY A 64 -4.63 19.47 16.12
C GLY A 64 -3.90 18.73 17.26
N ASP A 65 -2.65 18.31 17.06
CA ASP A 65 -1.94 17.49 18.05
C ASP A 65 -1.60 18.32 19.29
N LEU A 66 -1.97 17.82 20.48
CA LEU A 66 -1.77 18.53 21.75
C LEU A 66 -0.29 18.69 22.12
N THR A 67 0.58 17.81 21.62
CA THR A 67 2.01 17.77 21.90
C THR A 67 2.80 18.56 20.86
N TYR A 68 2.38 18.52 19.59
CA TYR A 68 3.14 19.01 18.45
C TYR A 68 2.49 20.19 17.71
N GLY A 69 1.17 20.35 17.80
CA GLY A 69 0.41 21.40 17.10
C GLY A 69 0.76 22.83 17.52
N GLY A 70 1.37 23.01 18.70
CA GLY A 70 1.95 24.27 19.15
C GLY A 70 3.05 24.81 18.22
N GLY A 71 2.66 25.67 17.28
CA GLY A 71 3.57 26.38 16.38
C GLY A 71 4.16 25.52 15.26
N TYR A 72 3.56 24.38 14.92
CA TYR A 72 4.04 23.50 13.84
C TYR A 72 4.12 24.24 12.49
N ASN A 73 3.18 25.16 12.22
CA ASN A 73 3.14 25.99 11.01
C ASN A 73 4.00 27.27 11.09
N LYS A 74 4.59 27.57 12.26
CA LYS A 74 5.42 28.78 12.48
C LYS A 74 6.90 28.47 12.48
N ILE A 75 7.29 27.20 12.61
CA ILE A 75 8.68 26.76 12.70
C ILE A 75 8.99 25.87 11.50
N PRO A 76 9.74 26.36 10.49
CA PRO A 76 10.05 25.62 9.28
C PRO A 76 10.65 24.23 9.53
N ASP A 77 11.53 24.11 10.52
CA ASP A 77 12.16 22.85 10.88
C ASP A 77 11.15 21.82 11.42
N LYS A 78 10.14 22.26 12.17
CA LYS A 78 9.08 21.37 12.66
C LYS A 78 8.22 20.86 11.51
N LEU A 79 7.88 21.73 10.57
CA LEU A 79 7.15 21.33 9.36
C LEU A 79 7.96 20.30 8.57
N GLN A 80 9.26 20.53 8.37
CA GLN A 80 10.14 19.61 7.67
C GLN A 80 10.18 18.23 8.35
N VAL A 81 10.42 18.19 9.65
CA VAL A 81 10.44 16.93 10.42
C VAL A 81 9.10 16.20 10.35
N SER A 82 7.98 16.92 10.34
CA SER A 82 6.64 16.33 10.22
C SER A 82 6.41 15.70 8.85
N VAL A 83 6.82 16.40 7.78
CA VAL A 83 6.77 15.88 6.40
C VAL A 83 7.61 14.61 6.27
N ASP A 84 8.81 14.60 6.83
CA ASP A 84 9.72 13.45 6.75
C ASP A 84 9.18 12.23 7.51
N VAL A 85 8.56 12.48 8.68
CA VAL A 85 7.91 11.43 9.46
C VAL A 85 6.71 10.85 8.71
N VAL A 86 5.84 11.69 8.13
CA VAL A 86 4.70 11.23 7.31
C VAL A 86 5.17 10.41 6.11
N ASN A 87 6.21 10.87 5.42
CA ASN A 87 6.80 10.14 4.30
C ASN A 87 7.30 8.75 4.74
N SER A 88 8.08 8.69 5.82
CA SER A 88 8.59 7.43 6.37
C SER A 88 7.48 6.46 6.77
N GLN A 89 6.37 6.97 7.32
CA GLN A 89 5.24 6.14 7.75
C GLN A 89 4.42 5.65 6.54
N THR A 90 4.26 6.48 5.53
CA THR A 90 3.64 6.11 4.25
C THR A 90 4.44 4.98 3.56
N ASP A 91 5.77 5.09 3.53
CA ASP A 91 6.65 4.04 3.02
C ASP A 91 6.59 2.75 3.86
N SER A 92 6.49 2.87 5.18
CA SER A 92 6.35 1.72 6.08
C SER A 92 5.03 0.97 5.86
N LEU A 93 3.89 1.67 5.78
CA LEU A 93 2.59 1.08 5.47
C LEU A 93 2.61 0.33 4.14
N LYS A 94 3.18 0.95 3.12
CA LYS A 94 3.36 0.35 1.79
C LYS A 94 4.22 -0.91 1.85
N SER A 95 5.36 -0.86 2.53
CA SER A 95 6.27 -2.02 2.67
C SER A 95 5.60 -3.19 3.38
N THR A 96 4.92 -2.92 4.51
CA THR A 96 4.20 -3.94 5.30
C THR A 96 3.09 -4.59 4.49
N TYR A 97 2.28 -3.80 3.78
CA TYR A 97 1.28 -4.34 2.87
C TYR A 97 1.89 -5.25 1.80
N TRP A 98 2.95 -4.82 1.12
CA TRP A 98 3.58 -5.61 0.05
C TRP A 98 4.19 -6.91 0.57
N LYS A 99 4.69 -6.92 1.79
CA LYS A 99 5.13 -8.15 2.47
C LYS A 99 3.97 -9.13 2.60
N HIS A 100 2.83 -8.70 3.12
CA HIS A 100 1.64 -9.56 3.27
C HIS A 100 1.03 -9.97 1.92
N TYR A 101 0.92 -9.05 0.97
CA TYR A 101 0.45 -9.34 -0.39
C TYR A 101 1.36 -10.33 -1.12
N GLY A 102 2.68 -10.22 -0.96
CA GLY A 102 3.65 -11.14 -1.53
C GLY A 102 3.50 -12.57 -1.00
N ILE A 103 3.19 -12.72 0.29
CA ILE A 103 2.87 -14.02 0.91
C ILE A 103 1.64 -14.63 0.22
N PHE A 104 0.54 -13.90 0.08
CA PHE A 104 -0.66 -14.36 -0.63
C PHE A 104 -0.36 -14.81 -2.07
N LYS A 105 0.50 -14.07 -2.78
CA LYS A 105 0.88 -14.39 -4.16
C LYS A 105 1.73 -15.67 -4.25
N GLN A 106 2.65 -15.89 -3.30
CA GLN A 106 3.54 -17.05 -3.28
C GLN A 106 2.85 -18.35 -2.84
N SER A 107 1.77 -18.27 -2.06
CA SER A 107 0.95 -19.42 -1.67
C SER A 107 0.21 -20.11 -2.83
N GLY A 108 0.42 -19.69 -4.09
CA GLY A 108 0.32 -20.58 -5.25
C GLY A 108 -1.06 -21.07 -5.64
N GLY A 109 -2.14 -20.39 -5.24
CA GLY A 109 -3.50 -20.84 -5.54
C GLY A 109 -4.21 -20.12 -6.71
N GLY A 110 -3.71 -18.98 -7.20
CA GLY A 110 -4.53 -18.14 -8.10
C GLY A 110 -5.90 -17.78 -7.51
N VAL A 111 -6.02 -17.81 -6.18
CA VAL A 111 -7.31 -17.69 -5.49
C VAL A 111 -7.53 -16.24 -5.11
N VAL A 112 -8.53 -15.66 -5.76
CA VAL A 112 -9.15 -14.41 -5.37
C VAL A 112 -9.82 -14.63 -4.01
N PRO A 113 -9.49 -13.82 -2.98
CA PRO A 113 -10.25 -13.83 -1.73
C PRO A 113 -11.72 -13.56 -2.06
N SER A 114 -12.63 -14.45 -1.62
CA SER A 114 -14.10 -14.43 -1.84
C SER A 114 -14.70 -15.27 -2.98
N HIS A 115 -13.95 -16.15 -3.66
CA HIS A 115 -14.57 -17.02 -4.70
C HIS A 115 -15.14 -18.33 -4.12
N PRO A 116 -16.46 -18.59 -4.19
CA PRO A 116 -17.15 -19.67 -3.46
C PRO A 116 -16.84 -21.12 -3.90
N GLN A 117 -15.94 -21.33 -4.86
CA GLN A 117 -15.66 -22.64 -5.46
C GLN A 117 -14.37 -23.32 -4.97
N TYR A 118 -13.58 -22.70 -4.08
CA TYR A 118 -12.28 -23.26 -3.66
C TYR A 118 -12.20 -23.49 -2.14
N PRO A 119 -11.91 -24.73 -1.66
CA PRO A 119 -11.88 -25.07 -0.22
C PRO A 119 -10.71 -24.47 0.58
N ASN A 120 -9.75 -23.81 -0.10
CA ASN A 120 -8.70 -23.00 0.54
C ASN A 120 -9.24 -21.64 1.08
N LEU A 121 -10.56 -21.42 1.02
CA LEU A 121 -11.25 -20.32 1.70
C LEU A 121 -11.06 -20.36 3.23
N LEU A 122 -10.98 -21.54 3.84
CA LEU A 122 -10.78 -21.64 5.29
C LEU A 122 -9.37 -21.19 5.70
N ASP A 123 -8.35 -21.61 4.93
CA ASP A 123 -6.97 -21.17 5.15
C ASP A 123 -6.83 -19.68 4.85
N THR A 124 -7.36 -19.19 3.73
CA THR A 124 -7.29 -17.75 3.41
C THR A 124 -8.06 -16.88 4.40
N PHE A 125 -9.21 -17.30 4.90
CA PHE A 125 -9.93 -16.60 5.97
C PHE A 125 -9.14 -16.58 7.27
N THR A 126 -8.51 -17.71 7.63
CA THR A 126 -7.66 -17.81 8.83
C THR A 126 -6.42 -16.92 8.71
N TRP A 127 -5.73 -16.95 7.57
CA TRP A 127 -4.57 -16.12 7.29
C TRP A 127 -4.91 -14.64 7.23
N LEU A 128 -6.02 -14.28 6.58
CA LEU A 128 -6.51 -12.90 6.57
C LEU A 128 -6.83 -12.41 7.99
N SER A 129 -7.44 -13.26 8.82
CA SER A 129 -7.69 -12.94 10.23
C SER A 129 -6.40 -12.71 11.01
N MET A 130 -5.34 -13.51 10.77
CA MET A 130 -4.02 -13.29 11.39
C MET A 130 -3.37 -12.00 10.91
N ILE A 131 -3.49 -11.67 9.62
CA ILE A 131 -2.94 -10.44 9.04
C ILE A 131 -3.69 -9.23 9.57
N ILE A 132 -5.02 -9.25 9.64
CA ILE A 132 -5.80 -8.14 10.21
C ILE A 132 -5.46 -7.95 11.70
N ALA A 133 -5.18 -9.02 12.43
CA ALA A 133 -4.75 -8.92 13.82
C ALA A 133 -3.36 -8.27 13.99
N GLU A 134 -2.43 -8.49 13.04
CA GLU A 134 -1.08 -7.90 13.06
C GLU A 134 -1.03 -6.51 12.38
N PHE A 135 -1.86 -6.32 11.35
CA PHE A 135 -1.88 -5.17 10.45
C PHE A 135 -3.34 -4.84 10.07
N PRO A 136 -4.07 -4.12 10.94
CA PRO A 136 -5.51 -3.89 10.78
C PRO A 136 -5.88 -3.07 9.54
N TYR A 137 -4.91 -2.32 8.98
CA TYR A 137 -5.09 -1.47 7.80
C TYR A 137 -5.03 -2.25 6.47
N TYR A 138 -4.86 -3.58 6.51
CA TYR A 138 -4.64 -4.38 5.29
C TYR A 138 -5.74 -4.19 4.24
N GLU A 139 -7.02 -4.32 4.63
CA GLU A 139 -8.14 -4.29 3.68
C GLU A 139 -8.39 -2.91 3.08
N ASP A 140 -8.28 -1.87 3.90
CA ASP A 140 -8.37 -0.48 3.48
C ASP A 140 -7.31 -0.16 2.43
N LEU A 141 -6.07 -0.53 2.72
CA LEU A 141 -4.94 -0.32 1.83
C LEU A 141 -4.97 -1.26 0.61
N HIS A 142 -5.50 -2.46 0.75
CA HIS A 142 -5.70 -3.37 -0.37
C HIS A 142 -6.72 -2.78 -1.36
N SER A 143 -7.80 -2.19 -0.86
CA SER A 143 -8.80 -1.50 -1.68
C SER A 143 -8.20 -0.31 -2.43
N LEU A 144 -7.34 0.46 -1.76
CA LEU A 144 -6.60 1.59 -2.34
C LEU A 144 -5.66 1.14 -3.47
N TRP A 145 -4.81 0.14 -3.23
CA TRP A 145 -3.75 -0.24 -4.17
C TRP A 145 -4.18 -1.22 -5.26
N LYS A 146 -5.24 -2.01 -5.05
CA LYS A 146 -5.82 -2.86 -6.10
C LYS A 146 -6.51 -2.03 -7.20
N GLY A 147 -6.99 -0.82 -6.86
CA GLY A 147 -7.66 0.09 -7.78
C GLY A 147 -6.72 0.88 -8.71
N ASP A 148 -5.40 0.86 -8.49
CA ASP A 148 -4.44 1.63 -9.30
C ASP A 148 -3.70 0.73 -10.33
N PRO A 149 -4.05 0.76 -11.62
CA PRO A 149 -3.39 -0.03 -12.65
C PRO A 149 -1.94 0.40 -12.94
N SER A 150 -1.51 1.60 -12.52
CA SER A 150 -0.09 2.00 -12.57
C SER A 150 0.78 1.27 -11.55
N TYR A 151 0.12 0.60 -10.59
CA TYR A 151 0.72 -0.03 -9.43
C TYR A 151 0.52 -1.55 -9.40
N SER A 152 0.23 -2.15 -10.56
CA SER A 152 0.33 -3.61 -10.73
C SER A 152 1.81 -4.00 -10.77
N PRO A 153 2.36 -4.69 -9.75
CA PRO A 153 3.74 -5.18 -9.82
C PRO A 153 3.85 -6.09 -11.03
N ASN A 154 4.91 -5.92 -11.82
CA ASN A 154 5.19 -6.76 -12.98
C ASN A 154 4.84 -8.21 -12.67
N VAL A 155 3.81 -8.69 -13.36
CA VAL A 155 3.28 -10.03 -13.19
C VAL A 155 4.36 -10.96 -13.72
N ILE A 156 5.26 -11.41 -12.84
CA ILE A 156 5.96 -12.67 -13.07
C ILE A 156 4.90 -13.74 -12.84
N SER A 157 4.06 -13.93 -13.86
CA SER A 157 3.21 -15.10 -13.97
C SER A 157 4.13 -16.24 -14.32
N SER A 158 4.29 -17.21 -13.42
CA SER A 158 4.60 -18.56 -13.86
C SER A 158 3.42 -19.00 -14.70
N GLU A 159 3.59 -19.04 -16.03
CA GLU A 159 2.57 -19.55 -16.94
C GLU A 159 2.04 -20.89 -16.40
N PRO A 160 0.71 -21.10 -16.35
CA PRO A 160 0.11 -22.34 -15.88
C PRO A 160 0.30 -23.42 -16.95
N LYS A 161 1.55 -23.86 -17.14
CA LYS A 161 1.92 -25.03 -17.96
C LYS A 161 3.36 -25.51 -17.80
N LYS A 162 4.20 -24.87 -16.97
CA LYS A 162 5.54 -25.39 -16.69
C LYS A 162 5.55 -26.26 -15.43
N ASN A 163 5.09 -27.49 -15.60
CA ASN A 163 5.39 -28.56 -14.66
C ASN A 163 6.91 -28.76 -14.64
N HIS A 164 7.57 -28.39 -13.53
CA HIS A 164 8.96 -28.77 -13.26
C HIS A 164 9.06 -30.10 -12.50
N ALA A 165 7.93 -30.79 -12.25
CA ALA A 165 7.86 -32.11 -11.63
C ALA A 165 7.85 -33.25 -12.67
N GLY A 166 8.75 -33.21 -13.64
CA GLY A 166 8.85 -34.21 -14.71
C GLY A 166 10.29 -34.46 -15.11
N GLY A 167 11.10 -35.02 -14.21
CA GLY A 167 12.51 -35.25 -14.49
C GLY A 167 13.26 -35.99 -13.39
N SER A 168 12.68 -37.04 -12.83
CA SER A 168 13.40 -37.90 -11.88
C SER A 168 12.93 -39.34 -11.99
N LEU A 169 13.26 -39.99 -13.12
CA LEU A 169 13.29 -41.44 -13.24
C LEU A 169 14.02 -41.82 -14.54
N SER A 170 15.31 -42.17 -14.43
CA SER A 170 15.99 -43.19 -15.26
C SER A 170 17.51 -43.02 -15.15
N LEU A 171 18.15 -43.74 -14.23
CA LEU A 171 19.49 -44.31 -14.46
C LEU A 171 19.80 -45.36 -13.38
N VAL A 172 19.22 -46.55 -13.55
CA VAL A 172 19.86 -47.81 -13.18
C VAL A 172 19.80 -48.67 -14.43
N LYS A 173 20.97 -49.03 -14.95
CA LYS A 173 21.14 -50.12 -15.91
C LYS A 173 22.22 -51.01 -15.33
N ASP A 174 21.89 -52.30 -15.25
CA ASP A 174 22.74 -53.42 -14.83
C ASP A 174 24.07 -53.50 -15.58
#